data_AF-A0A7Y2BIV9-F1
#
_entry.id   AF-A0A7Y2BIV9-F1
#
_cell.length_a   1.000
_cell.length_b   1.000
_cell.length_c   1.000
_cell.angle_alpha   90.00
_cell.angle_beta   90.00
_cell.angle_gamma   90.00
#
_symmetry.space_group_name_H-M   'P 1'
#
loop_
_entity.id
_entity.type
_entity.pdbx_description
1 polymer ?
#
loop_
_entity_poly.entity_id
_entity_poly.type
_entity_poly.pdbx_seq_one_letter_code
_entity_poly.pdbx_strand_id
1 'polypeptide(L)'
;THFVGEQSLQQMPAWFRHADLFVYTSLSETYGQVISEALWCGLPVVAMDDGMGVAGQVTDGEDGFLIDPKGEDADRQFGGYAELLLRKPALRRQMSEQAARNAKDRSDPDACVQRYLEVFEVAKDHAKRNPGGSQLVAYRSLARWAGMHSTVAAMGLMRKPVELNRNQAPTGTWTFSAAS
;
A
#
# COMPACT_ATOMS: atom_id res chain seq x y z
N THR A 1 -27.10 7.73 -4.67
CA THR A 1 -25.70 7.53 -4.22
C THR A 1 -25.70 7.42 -2.71
N HIS A 2 -24.96 6.48 -2.13
CA HIS A 2 -24.93 6.23 -0.68
C HIS A 2 -23.52 6.57 -0.15
N PHE A 3 -23.44 7.49 0.82
CA PHE A 3 -22.18 7.88 1.46
C PHE A 3 -22.21 7.41 2.91
N VAL A 4 -21.25 6.55 3.27
CA VAL A 4 -21.22 5.84 4.56
C VAL A 4 -20.42 6.58 5.64
N GLY A 5 -19.71 7.65 5.26
CA GLY A 5 -18.78 8.36 6.15
C GLY A 5 -17.53 7.53 6.45
N GLU A 6 -16.82 7.90 7.52
CA GLU A 6 -15.67 7.13 8.01
C GLU A 6 -16.14 5.78 8.56
N GLN A 7 -15.40 4.72 8.24
CA GLN A 7 -15.67 3.36 8.69
C GLN A 7 -14.44 2.82 9.41
N SER A 8 -14.67 1.98 10.42
CA SER A 8 -13.56 1.33 11.11
C SER A 8 -12.88 0.30 10.20
N LEU A 9 -11.58 0.07 10.40
CA LEU A 9 -10.82 -0.94 9.65
C LEU A 9 -11.43 -2.34 9.75
N GLN A 10 -12.05 -2.67 10.90
CA GLN A 10 -12.72 -3.95 11.12
C GLN A 10 -13.97 -4.13 10.25
N GLN A 11 -14.61 -3.04 9.84
CA GLN A 11 -15.82 -3.07 9.00
C GLN A 11 -15.51 -3.08 7.49
N MET A 12 -14.32 -2.62 7.09
CA MET A 12 -13.93 -2.51 5.68
C MET A 12 -14.08 -3.82 4.90
N PRO A 13 -13.70 -5.01 5.41
CA PRO A 13 -13.90 -6.27 4.69
C PRO A 13 -15.36 -6.59 4.40
N ALA A 14 -16.30 -6.13 5.24
CA ALA A 14 -17.73 -6.31 4.97
C ALA A 14 -18.17 -5.40 3.81
N TRP A 15 -17.73 -4.14 3.80
CA TRP A 15 -18.01 -3.21 2.71
C TRP A 15 -17.49 -3.69 1.37
N PHE A 16 -16.24 -4.18 1.32
CA PHE A 16 -15.69 -4.76 0.10
C PHE A 16 -16.54 -5.95 -0.36
N ARG A 17 -16.79 -6.94 0.50
CA ARG A 17 -17.57 -8.14 0.14
C ARG A 17 -19.02 -7.86 -0.28
N HIS A 18 -19.58 -6.73 0.09
CA HIS A 18 -20.92 -6.31 -0.35
C HIS A 18 -20.93 -5.65 -1.73
N ALA A 19 -19.78 -5.21 -2.26
CA ALA A 19 -19.68 -4.59 -3.56
C ALA A 19 -19.35 -5.60 -4.67
N ASP A 20 -19.79 -5.30 -5.89
CA ASP A 20 -19.53 -6.13 -7.07
C ASP A 20 -18.11 -5.91 -7.64
N LEU A 21 -17.61 -4.68 -7.58
CA LEU A 21 -16.31 -4.28 -8.10
C LEU A 21 -15.80 -3.05 -7.33
N PHE A 22 -14.49 -2.81 -7.36
CA PHE A 22 -13.87 -1.64 -6.76
C PHE A 22 -13.36 -0.69 -7.85
N VAL A 23 -13.59 0.61 -7.69
CA VAL A 23 -13.12 1.65 -8.61
C VAL A 23 -12.08 2.52 -7.93
N TYR A 24 -10.99 2.82 -8.62
CA TYR A 24 -9.92 3.67 -8.09
C TYR A 24 -9.48 4.72 -9.12
N THR A 25 -9.79 5.99 -8.84
CA THR A 25 -9.61 7.08 -9.80
C THR A 25 -8.43 8.00 -9.47
N SER A 26 -7.57 7.64 -8.52
CA SER A 26 -6.34 8.42 -8.28
C SER A 26 -5.37 8.24 -9.43
N LEU A 27 -4.70 9.32 -9.83
CA LEU A 27 -3.71 9.33 -10.91
C LEU A 27 -2.29 9.00 -10.45
N SER A 28 -2.08 8.89 -9.14
CA SER A 28 -0.78 8.56 -8.55
C SER A 28 -0.97 7.95 -7.18
N GLU A 29 -0.27 6.86 -6.92
CA GLU A 29 -0.20 6.20 -5.63
C GLU A 29 1.18 5.52 -5.48
N THR A 30 1.68 5.45 -4.25
CA THR A 30 2.98 4.79 -3.99
C THR A 30 2.83 3.27 -3.98
N TYR A 31 1.77 2.79 -3.34
CA TYR A 31 1.40 1.38 -3.37
C TYR A 31 -0.10 1.27 -3.56
N GLY A 32 -0.89 1.71 -2.58
CA GLY A 32 -2.34 1.69 -2.64
C GLY A 32 -2.92 0.52 -1.84
N GLN A 33 -2.80 0.59 -0.51
CA GLN A 33 -3.25 -0.47 0.41
C GLN A 33 -4.72 -0.85 0.18
N VAL A 34 -5.58 0.14 -0.08
CA VAL A 34 -7.01 -0.08 -0.34
C VAL A 34 -7.28 -0.95 -1.58
N ILE A 35 -6.40 -0.90 -2.58
CA ILE A 35 -6.49 -1.74 -3.78
C ILE A 35 -6.17 -3.18 -3.40
N SER A 36 -5.10 -3.38 -2.63
CA SER A 36 -4.74 -4.69 -2.08
C SER A 36 -5.90 -5.28 -1.28
N GLU A 37 -6.48 -4.49 -0.38
CA GLU A 37 -7.62 -4.91 0.46
C GLU A 37 -8.83 -5.34 -0.38
N ALA A 38 -9.16 -4.60 -1.44
CA ALA A 38 -10.23 -4.94 -2.38
C ALA A 38 -9.93 -6.27 -3.10
N LEU A 39 -8.72 -6.42 -3.66
CA LEU A 39 -8.32 -7.64 -4.36
C LEU A 39 -8.30 -8.86 -3.42
N TRP A 40 -7.80 -8.72 -2.19
CA TRP A 40 -7.84 -9.76 -1.15
C TRP A 40 -9.27 -10.17 -0.80
N CYS A 41 -10.22 -9.23 -0.86
CA CYS A 41 -11.64 -9.51 -0.69
C CYS A 41 -12.31 -10.12 -1.95
N GLY A 42 -11.55 -10.31 -3.04
CA GLY A 42 -12.03 -10.88 -4.30
C GLY A 42 -12.78 -9.88 -5.17
N LEU A 43 -12.54 -8.58 -5.01
CA LEU A 43 -13.17 -7.58 -5.85
C LEU A 43 -12.28 -7.28 -7.06
N PRO A 44 -12.79 -7.46 -8.29
CA PRO A 44 -12.08 -6.96 -9.45
C PRO A 44 -12.01 -5.44 -9.41
N VAL A 45 -10.86 -4.90 -9.83
CA VAL A 45 -10.55 -3.47 -9.73
C VAL A 45 -10.61 -2.81 -11.11
N VAL A 46 -11.24 -1.64 -11.21
CA VAL A 46 -11.12 -0.74 -12.37
C VAL A 46 -10.38 0.50 -11.91
N ALA A 47 -9.17 0.74 -12.45
CA ALA A 47 -8.31 1.80 -11.97
C ALA A 47 -7.59 2.57 -13.08
N MET A 48 -7.18 3.80 -12.77
CA MET A 48 -6.26 4.55 -13.62
C MET A 48 -4.85 3.98 -13.49
N ASP A 49 -4.16 3.79 -14.61
CA ASP A 49 -2.78 3.35 -14.66
C ASP A 49 -1.85 4.48 -14.23
N ASP A 50 -1.28 4.36 -13.04
CA ASP A 50 -0.31 5.32 -12.49
C ASP A 50 1.14 5.00 -12.88
N GLY A 51 1.38 3.88 -13.58
CA GLY A 51 2.71 3.37 -13.91
C GLY A 51 3.56 3.01 -12.69
N MET A 52 2.98 2.93 -11.48
CA MET A 52 3.70 2.71 -10.22
C MET A 52 2.95 1.74 -9.30
N GLY A 53 2.28 2.25 -8.25
CA GLY A 53 1.73 1.46 -7.16
C GLY A 53 0.48 0.70 -7.59
N VAL A 54 -0.47 1.40 -8.23
CA VAL A 54 -1.70 0.78 -8.74
C VAL A 54 -1.37 -0.24 -9.82
N ALA A 55 -0.54 0.15 -10.80
CA ALA A 55 -0.17 -0.70 -11.93
C ALA A 55 0.58 -1.98 -11.49
N GLY A 56 1.35 -1.90 -10.40
CA GLY A 56 2.01 -3.06 -9.81
C GLY A 56 1.07 -4.02 -9.07
N GLN A 57 -0.17 -3.60 -8.80
CA GLN A 57 -1.14 -4.37 -8.02
C GLN A 57 -2.27 -4.99 -8.85
N VAL A 58 -2.65 -4.42 -9.98
CA VAL A 58 -3.71 -4.96 -10.83
C VAL A 58 -3.07 -5.68 -12.02
N THR A 59 -3.47 -6.91 -12.27
CA THR A 59 -3.12 -7.64 -13.49
C THR A 59 -4.21 -7.41 -14.53
N ASP A 60 -3.93 -6.50 -15.46
CA ASP A 60 -4.87 -6.05 -16.48
C ASP A 60 -5.49 -7.21 -17.28
N GLY A 61 -6.82 -7.22 -17.37
CA GLY A 61 -7.61 -8.26 -18.03
C GLY A 61 -7.78 -9.55 -17.23
N GLU A 62 -7.12 -9.70 -16.08
CA GLU A 62 -7.18 -10.92 -15.25
C GLU A 62 -7.93 -10.70 -13.94
N ASP A 63 -7.51 -9.73 -13.12
CA ASP A 63 -8.14 -9.38 -11.85
C ASP A 63 -8.70 -7.96 -11.83
N GLY A 64 -8.64 -7.27 -12.96
CA GLY A 64 -9.13 -5.91 -13.11
C GLY A 64 -8.82 -5.32 -14.47
N PHE A 65 -9.00 -4.00 -14.58
CA PHE A 65 -8.67 -3.22 -15.76
C PHE A 65 -7.89 -1.97 -15.37
N LEU A 66 -6.80 -1.71 -16.10
CA LEU A 66 -5.99 -0.50 -15.98
C LEU A 66 -6.23 0.40 -17.20
N ILE A 67 -6.48 1.68 -16.94
CA ILE A 67 -6.80 2.68 -17.96
C ILE A 67 -5.70 3.73 -17.99
N ASP A 68 -5.06 3.93 -19.14
CA ASP A 68 -4.11 5.04 -19.32
C ASP A 68 -4.84 6.40 -19.17
N PRO A 69 -4.52 7.19 -18.13
CA PRO A 69 -5.19 8.47 -17.88
C PRO A 69 -4.86 9.53 -18.93
N LYS A 70 -3.87 9.31 -19.81
CA LYS A 70 -3.50 10.21 -20.90
C LYS A 70 -4.19 9.87 -22.22
N GLY A 71 -4.93 8.75 -22.28
CA GLY A 71 -5.68 8.36 -23.46
C GLY A 71 -6.86 9.31 -23.74
N GLU A 72 -7.11 9.63 -25.01
CA GLU A 72 -8.20 10.53 -25.41
C GLU A 72 -9.59 10.04 -24.95
N ASP A 73 -9.77 8.72 -24.82
CA ASP A 73 -11.02 8.06 -24.41
C ASP A 73 -10.94 7.48 -22.98
N ALA A 74 -10.04 7.95 -22.10
CA ALA A 74 -9.82 7.35 -20.78
C ALA A 74 -11.11 7.20 -19.95
N ASP A 75 -11.89 8.29 -19.82
CA ASP A 75 -13.15 8.29 -19.06
C ASP A 75 -14.17 7.30 -19.64
N ARG A 76 -14.24 7.22 -20.98
CA ARG A 76 -15.15 6.32 -21.70
C ARG A 76 -14.76 4.86 -21.47
N GLN A 77 -13.46 4.55 -21.52
CA GLN A 77 -12.94 3.22 -21.23
C GLN A 77 -13.20 2.83 -19.77
N PHE A 78 -12.94 3.73 -18.83
CA PHE A 78 -13.18 3.50 -17.41
C PHE A 78 -14.65 3.13 -17.15
N GLY A 79 -15.58 3.95 -17.64
CA GLY A 79 -17.01 3.68 -17.53
C GLY A 79 -17.42 2.38 -18.22
N GLY A 80 -16.87 2.11 -19.40
CA GLY A 80 -17.12 0.89 -20.17
C GLY A 80 -16.71 -0.39 -19.46
N TYR A 81 -15.54 -0.41 -18.80
CA TYR A 81 -15.09 -1.56 -18.02
C TYR A 81 -15.89 -1.77 -16.74
N ALA A 82 -16.25 -0.68 -16.04
CA ALA A 82 -17.14 -0.78 -14.89
C ALA A 82 -18.52 -1.36 -15.30
N GLU A 83 -19.09 -0.85 -16.39
CA GLU A 83 -20.37 -1.37 -16.93
C GLU A 83 -20.24 -2.83 -17.39
N LEU A 84 -19.14 -3.20 -18.05
CA LEU A 84 -18.88 -4.57 -18.49
C LEU A 84 -18.93 -5.56 -17.32
N LEU A 85 -18.25 -5.25 -16.22
CA LEU A 85 -18.22 -6.09 -15.02
C LEU A 85 -19.59 -6.20 -14.35
N LEU A 86 -20.36 -5.12 -14.33
CA LEU A 86 -21.75 -5.14 -13.82
C LEU A 86 -22.66 -6.03 -14.69
N ARG A 87 -22.51 -5.96 -16.01
CA ARG A 87 -23.35 -6.68 -16.98
C ARG A 87 -22.96 -8.14 -17.23
N LYS A 88 -21.72 -8.53 -16.95
CA LYS A 88 -21.23 -9.90 -17.18
C LYS A 88 -20.84 -10.60 -15.86
N PRO A 89 -21.81 -11.15 -15.10
CA PRO A 89 -21.54 -11.82 -13.82
C PRO A 89 -20.54 -12.98 -13.91
N ALA A 90 -20.53 -13.72 -15.02
CA ALA A 90 -19.58 -14.81 -15.22
C ALA A 90 -18.13 -14.31 -15.32
N LEU A 91 -17.90 -13.24 -16.09
CA LEU A 91 -16.60 -12.58 -16.18
C LEU A 91 -16.19 -12.01 -14.82
N ARG A 92 -17.11 -11.30 -14.16
CA ARG A 92 -16.88 -10.73 -12.82
C ARG A 92 -16.46 -11.81 -11.83
N ARG A 93 -17.16 -12.95 -11.81
CA ARG A 93 -16.84 -14.08 -10.92
C ARG A 93 -15.45 -14.67 -11.21
N GLN A 94 -15.11 -14.85 -12.48
CA GLN A 94 -13.78 -15.32 -12.88
C GLN A 94 -12.69 -14.35 -12.38
N MET A 95 -12.87 -13.06 -12.62
CA MET A 95 -11.91 -12.03 -12.17
C MET A 95 -11.86 -11.91 -10.65
N SER A 96 -12.98 -12.10 -9.93
CA SER A 96 -13.01 -12.15 -8.47
C SER A 96 -12.16 -13.29 -7.90
N GLU A 97 -12.24 -14.47 -8.50
CA GLU A 97 -11.41 -15.61 -8.10
C GLU A 97 -9.93 -15.33 -8.36
N GLN A 98 -9.62 -14.68 -9.48
CA GLN A 98 -8.25 -14.31 -9.82
C GLN A 98 -7.70 -13.20 -8.91
N ALA A 99 -8.51 -12.18 -8.60
CA ALA A 99 -8.16 -11.09 -7.67
C ALA A 99 -7.71 -11.63 -6.31
N ALA A 100 -8.51 -12.53 -5.72
CA ALA A 100 -8.18 -13.11 -4.43
C ALA A 100 -6.92 -13.99 -4.49
N ARG A 101 -6.66 -14.68 -5.61
CA ARG A 101 -5.46 -15.50 -5.81
C ARG A 101 -4.22 -14.62 -5.99
N ASN A 102 -4.24 -13.69 -6.95
CA ASN A 102 -3.14 -12.78 -7.25
C ASN A 102 -2.74 -11.94 -6.03
N ALA A 103 -3.71 -11.45 -5.26
CA ALA A 103 -3.44 -10.68 -4.05
C ALA A 103 -2.71 -11.50 -2.99
N LYS A 104 -3.14 -12.75 -2.76
CA LYS A 104 -2.47 -13.69 -1.85
C LYS A 104 -1.06 -14.01 -2.32
N ASP A 105 -0.91 -14.40 -3.59
CA ASP A 105 0.40 -14.74 -4.15
C ASP A 105 1.40 -13.59 -4.03
N ARG A 106 0.92 -12.34 -4.20
CA ARG A 106 1.76 -11.13 -4.09
C ARG A 106 2.14 -10.79 -2.65
N SER A 107 1.21 -10.91 -1.71
CA SER A 107 1.31 -10.23 -0.41
C SER A 107 0.87 -11.08 0.78
N ASP A 108 0.90 -12.41 0.65
CA ASP A 108 0.66 -13.33 1.76
C ASP A 108 1.53 -12.95 2.98
N PRO A 109 0.92 -12.66 4.15
CA PRO A 109 1.66 -12.17 5.31
C PRO A 109 2.72 -13.15 5.79
N ASP A 110 2.43 -14.45 5.77
CA ASP A 110 3.37 -15.47 6.23
C ASP A 110 4.57 -15.55 5.29
N ALA A 111 4.32 -15.57 3.98
CA ALA A 111 5.37 -15.54 2.97
C ALA A 111 6.22 -14.25 3.05
N CYS A 112 5.61 -13.11 3.33
CA CYS A 112 6.32 -11.85 3.57
C CYS A 112 7.24 -11.96 4.80
N VAL A 113 6.71 -12.42 5.94
CA VAL A 113 7.47 -12.58 7.18
C VAL A 113 8.66 -13.53 6.97
N GLN A 114 8.45 -14.66 6.31
CA GLN A 114 9.55 -15.60 6.03
C GLN A 114 10.64 -14.96 5.17
N ARG A 115 10.29 -14.25 4.09
CA ARG A 115 11.27 -13.53 3.27
C ARG A 115 12.03 -12.47 4.06
N TYR A 116 11.38 -11.74 4.97
CA TYR A 116 12.07 -10.78 5.84
C TYR A 116 13.09 -11.48 6.75
N LEU A 117 12.71 -12.60 7.36
CA LEU A 117 13.61 -13.37 8.22
C LEU A 117 14.83 -13.90 7.44
N GLU A 118 14.61 -14.44 6.24
CA GLU A 118 15.70 -14.90 5.36
C GLU A 118 16.68 -13.77 5.02
N VAL A 119 16.17 -12.58 4.67
CA VAL A 119 17.00 -11.40 4.38
C VAL A 119 17.79 -10.96 5.61
N PHE A 120 17.21 -11.00 6.81
CA PHE A 120 17.95 -10.68 8.04
C PHE A 120 19.06 -11.68 8.33
N GLU A 121 18.84 -12.97 8.09
CA GLU A 121 19.89 -13.97 8.22
C GLU A 121 21.03 -13.74 7.23
N VAL A 122 20.71 -13.45 5.95
CA VAL A 122 21.70 -13.08 4.93
C VAL A 122 22.48 -11.82 5.33
N ALA A 123 21.80 -10.80 5.84
CA ALA A 123 22.42 -9.56 6.29
C ALA A 123 23.35 -9.78 7.48
N LYS A 124 22.95 -10.62 8.44
CA LYS A 124 23.77 -11.02 9.59
C LYS A 124 25.05 -11.73 9.14
N ASP A 125 24.95 -12.65 8.20
CA ASP A 125 26.11 -13.37 7.67
C ASP A 125 26.99 -12.51 6.77
N HIS A 126 26.41 -11.55 6.05
CA HIS A 126 27.18 -10.52 5.35
C HIS A 126 27.98 -9.65 6.33
N ALA A 127 27.36 -9.20 7.43
CA ALA A 127 28.00 -8.37 8.45
C ALA A 127 29.13 -9.12 9.19
N LYS A 128 28.99 -10.43 9.45
CA LYS A 128 30.08 -11.25 10.01
C LYS A 128 31.30 -11.34 9.08
N ARG A 129 31.06 -11.45 7.77
CA ARG A 129 32.12 -11.55 6.75
C ARG A 129 32.73 -10.19 6.39
N ASN A 130 31.96 -9.12 6.54
CA ASN A 130 32.35 -7.74 6.29
C ASN A 130 32.12 -6.94 7.57
N PRO A 131 32.90 -7.19 8.64
CA PRO A 131 32.82 -6.35 9.82
C PRO A 131 33.06 -4.91 9.36
N GLY A 132 32.03 -4.07 9.48
CA GLY A 132 32.04 -2.71 8.94
C GLY A 132 33.32 -1.98 9.36
N GLY A 133 33.86 -1.15 8.46
CA GLY A 133 35.04 -0.34 8.77
C GLY A 133 34.89 0.37 10.12
N SER A 134 35.99 0.39 10.89
CA SER A 134 36.14 0.93 12.26
C SER A 134 35.00 1.83 12.78
N GLN A 135 34.54 1.57 14.02
CA GLN A 135 33.57 2.42 14.74
C GLN A 135 33.85 3.93 14.65
N LEU A 136 35.11 4.33 14.44
CA LEU A 136 35.52 5.71 14.14
C LEU A 136 34.76 6.36 12.97
N VAL A 137 34.34 5.62 11.94
CA VAL A 137 33.57 6.17 10.81
C VAL A 137 32.14 6.51 11.21
N ALA A 138 31.50 5.66 12.03
CA ALA A 138 30.16 5.90 12.54
C ALA A 138 30.10 7.13 13.46
N TYR A 139 31.07 7.28 14.37
CA TYR A 139 31.15 8.45 15.26
C TYR A 139 31.38 9.76 14.51
N ARG A 140 32.16 9.77 13.43
CA ARG A 140 32.36 10.98 12.60
C ARG A 140 31.08 11.40 11.89
N SER A 141 30.30 10.44 11.38
CA SER A 141 29.01 10.73 10.76
C SER A 141 27.99 11.26 11.77
N LEU A 142 27.92 10.67 12.96
CA LEU A 142 27.07 11.14 14.05
C LEU A 142 27.47 12.54 14.55
N ALA A 143 28.77 12.80 14.73
CA ALA A 143 29.26 14.11 15.14
C ALA A 143 28.95 15.20 14.10
N ARG A 144 29.12 14.90 12.80
CA ARG A 144 28.76 15.81 11.71
C ARG A 144 27.26 16.10 11.68
N TRP A 145 26.44 15.06 11.81
CA TRP A 145 24.98 15.19 11.87
C TRP A 145 24.56 16.05 13.07
N ALA A 146 25.05 15.73 14.27
CA ALA A 146 24.74 16.48 15.48
C ALA A 146 25.18 17.95 15.41
N GLY A 147 26.37 18.23 14.88
CA GLY A 147 26.86 19.61 14.70
C GLY A 147 26.00 20.41 13.72
N MET A 148 25.64 19.82 12.59
CA MET A 148 24.76 20.44 11.59
C MET A 148 23.38 20.76 12.18
N HIS A 149 22.74 19.78 12.84
CA HIS A 149 21.42 19.99 13.44
C HIS A 149 21.43 20.97 14.62
N SER A 150 22.49 20.97 15.43
CA SER A 150 22.66 21.97 16.49
C SER A 150 22.77 23.39 15.92
N THR A 151 23.48 23.54 14.80
CA THR A 151 23.64 24.84 14.11
C THR A 151 22.32 25.31 13.51
N VAL A 152 21.60 24.45 12.80
CA VAL A 152 20.28 24.75 12.22
C VAL A 152 19.26 25.13 13.30
N ALA A 153 19.27 24.42 14.44
CA ALA A 153 18.42 24.75 15.58
C ALA A 153 18.79 26.09 16.23
N ALA A 154 20.09 26.35 16.46
CA ALA A 154 20.57 27.61 17.02
C ALA A 154 20.27 28.82 16.11
N MET A 155 20.28 28.62 14.79
CA MET A 155 19.90 29.64 13.81
C MET A 155 18.39 29.82 13.65
N GLY A 156 17.56 29.05 14.37
CA GLY A 156 16.10 29.12 14.25
C GLY A 156 15.55 28.63 12.91
N LEU A 157 16.35 27.86 12.15
CA LEU A 157 16.00 27.33 10.84
C LEU A 157 15.28 25.96 10.91
N MET A 158 15.07 25.44 12.13
CA MET A 158 14.26 24.24 12.35
C MET A 158 12.79 24.54 12.03
N ARG A 159 12.21 23.75 11.13
CA ARG A 159 10.77 23.78 10.86
C ARG A 159 10.03 23.37 12.14
N LYS A 160 8.96 24.10 12.51
CA LYS A 160 8.07 23.68 13.60
C LYS A 160 7.52 22.27 13.30
N PRO A 161 7.42 21.38 14.31
CA PRO A 161 6.78 20.09 14.13
C PRO A 161 5.39 20.27 13.52
N VAL A 162 5.06 19.47 12.52
CA VAL A 162 3.70 19.42 11.98
C VAL A 162 2.81 18.79 13.04
N GLU A 163 1.69 19.44 13.38
CA GLU A 163 0.63 18.81 14.17
C GLU A 163 0.01 17.67 13.34
N LEU A 164 0.42 16.44 13.66
CA LEU A 164 -0.04 15.23 12.98
C LEU A 164 -1.47 14.86 13.38
N ASN A 165 -1.88 15.17 14.62
CA ASN A 165 -3.20 14.85 15.15
C ASN A 165 -4.14 16.08 15.16
N ARG A 166 -4.46 16.60 13.97
CA ARG A 166 -5.34 17.77 13.83
C ARG A 166 -6.72 17.61 14.47
N ASN A 167 -7.18 16.36 14.61
CA ASN A 167 -8.52 16.05 15.12
C ASN A 167 -8.52 15.65 16.61
N GLN A 168 -7.37 15.71 17.28
CA GLN A 168 -7.20 15.24 18.67
C GLN A 168 -7.75 13.83 18.91
N ALA A 169 -7.76 12.98 17.88
CA ALA A 169 -8.27 11.62 18.00
C ALA A 169 -7.38 10.83 18.99
N PRO A 170 -7.96 10.04 19.90
CA PRO A 170 -7.17 9.21 20.80
C PRO A 170 -6.27 8.28 19.99
N THR A 171 -4.98 8.24 20.33
CA THR A 171 -4.02 7.33 19.69
C THR A 171 -4.41 5.90 20.00
N GLY A 172 -4.58 5.07 18.97
CA GLY A 172 -4.93 3.67 19.14
C GLY A 172 -3.89 2.94 20.01
N THR A 173 -4.36 2.23 21.03
CA THR A 173 -3.52 1.35 21.84
C THR A 173 -3.48 -0.03 21.19
N TRP A 174 -2.29 -0.45 20.76
CA TRP A 174 -2.08 -1.80 20.26
C TRP A 174 -1.76 -2.72 21.44
N THR A 175 -2.71 -3.58 21.82
CA THR A 175 -2.44 -4.70 22.72
C THR A 175 -2.06 -5.90 21.87
N PHE A 176 -0.78 -6.26 21.86
CA PHE A 176 -0.37 -7.54 21.30
C PHE A 176 -0.89 -8.63 22.24
N SER A 177 -1.88 -9.41 21.79
CA SER A 177 -2.21 -10.68 22.42
C SER A 177 -0.95 -11.53 22.38
N ALA A 178 -0.50 -12.05 23.52
CA ALA A 178 0.50 -13.11 23.51
C ALA A 178 -0.06 -14.25 22.64
N ALA A 179 0.73 -14.68 21.66
CA ALA A 179 0.40 -15.83 20.83
C ALA A 179 0.16 -17.05 21.74
N SER A 180 -0.92 -17.78 21.47
CA SER A 180 -1.24 -19.07 22.12
C SER A 180 -0.61 -20.22 21.33
#